data_AF-A0A3A8PGA1-F1
#
_entry.id   AF-A0A3A8PGA1-F1
#
_cell.length_a   1.000
_cell.length_b   1.000
_cell.length_c   1.000
_cell.angle_alpha   90.00
_cell.angle_beta   90.00
_cell.angle_gamma   90.00
#
_symmetry.space_group_name_H-M   'P 1'
#
loop_
_entity.id
_entity.type
_entity.pdbx_description
1 polymer ?
#
loop_
_entity_poly.entity_id
_entity_poly.type
_entity_poly.pdbx_seq_one_letter_code
_entity_poly.pdbx_strand_id
1 'polypeptide(L)' 'MLNRLKAAFIVLVPKSENATSPEKFQPISLTNELYKIISRILVHRLKPVIGNLLSPMQSAFIPGRSIAD' A
#
# COMPACT_ATOMS: atom_id res chain seq x y z
N MET A 1 13.43 20.52 4.68
CA MET A 1 13.78 19.09 4.92
C MET A 1 12.54 18.19 4.90
N LEU A 2 11.47 18.48 5.66
CA LEU A 2 10.26 17.63 5.72
C LEU A 2 9.56 17.38 4.37
N ASN A 3 9.48 18.39 3.50
CA ASN A 3 8.79 18.30 2.20
C ASN A 3 9.42 17.25 1.26
N ARG A 4 10.71 16.94 1.43
CA ARG A 4 11.37 15.91 0.64
C ARG A 4 10.96 14.50 1.04
N LEU A 5 10.55 14.27 2.29
CA LEU A 5 10.16 12.94 2.77
C LEU A 5 8.89 12.43 2.08
N LYS A 6 7.95 13.34 1.77
CA LYS A 6 6.69 13.04 1.09
C LYS A 6 6.81 12.96 -0.44
N ALA A 7 7.97 13.29 -1.00
CA ALA A 7 8.20 13.16 -2.44
C ALA A 7 8.20 11.67 -2.84
N ALA A 8 7.61 11.38 -4.00
CA ALA A 8 7.59 10.05 -4.58
C ALA A 8 7.76 10.15 -6.10
N PHE A 9 8.51 9.22 -6.68
CA PHE A 9 8.57 9.05 -8.12
C PHE A 9 7.51 8.03 -8.54
N ILE A 10 6.69 8.38 -9.53
CA ILE A 10 5.67 7.47 -10.05
C ILE A 10 6.26 6.78 -11.29
N VAL A 11 6.27 5.44 -11.26
CA VAL A 11 6.68 4.61 -12.39
C VAL A 11 5.48 3.80 -12.85
N LEU A 12 5.25 3.74 -14.17
CA LEU A 12 4.19 2.94 -14.77
C LEU A 12 4.73 1.54 -15.10
N VAL A 13 4.18 0.51 -14.47
CA VAL A 13 4.53 -0.88 -14.75
C VAL A 13 3.40 -1.54 -15.56
N PRO A 14 3.69 -2.20 -16.69
CA PRO A 14 2.66 -2.86 -17.48
C PRO A 14 2.03 -4.03 -16.71
N LYS A 15 0.70 -4.17 -16.78
CA LYS A 15 -0.05 -5.28 -16.16
C LYS A 15 -0.01 -6.57 -16.99
N SER A 16 0.27 -6.47 -18.28
CA SER A 16 0.33 -7.59 -19.22
C SER A 16 1.35 -7.30 -20.33
N GLU A 17 1.76 -8.33 -21.07
CA GLU A 17 2.48 -8.15 -22.33
C GLU A 17 1.61 -7.32 -23.29
N ASN A 18 2.23 -6.39 -24.04
CA ASN A 18 1.56 -5.45 -24.96
C ASN A 18 0.59 -4.45 -24.30
N ALA A 19 1.03 -3.79 -23.22
CA ALA A 19 0.33 -2.64 -22.64
C ALA A 19 0.40 -1.42 -23.57
N THR A 20 -0.69 -1.13 -24.29
CA THR A 20 -0.77 -0.05 -25.29
C THR A 20 -1.63 1.14 -24.87
N SER A 21 -2.41 1.00 -23.80
CA SER A 21 -3.30 2.04 -23.28
C SER A 21 -3.02 2.31 -21.79
N PRO A 22 -3.27 3.54 -21.28
CA PRO A 22 -2.95 3.91 -19.91
C PRO A 22 -3.56 3.00 -18.84
N GLU A 23 -4.78 2.48 -19.04
CA GLU A 23 -5.44 1.58 -18.09
C GLU A 23 -4.73 0.23 -17.89
N LYS A 24 -3.89 -0.17 -18.87
CA LYS A 24 -3.06 -1.39 -18.81
C LYS A 24 -1.77 -1.20 -18.02
N PHE A 25 -1.49 0.00 -17.52
CA PHE A 25 -0.37 0.24 -16.63
C PHE A 25 -0.85 0.38 -15.18
N GLN A 26 -0.02 -0.07 -14.26
CA GLN A 26 -0.18 0.14 -12.83
C GLN A 26 0.85 1.19 -12.38
N PRO A 27 0.40 2.30 -11.80
CA PRO A 27 1.33 3.26 -11.20
C PRO A 27 1.90 2.68 -9.90
N ILE A 28 3.23 2.69 -9.78
CA ILE A 28 3.96 2.35 -8.56
C ILE A 28 4.62 3.63 -8.04
N SER A 29 4.38 3.94 -6.76
CA SER A 29 5.03 5.06 -6.08
C SER A 29 6.32 4.62 -5.41
N LEU A 30 7.45 5.07 -5.94
CA LEU A 30 8.77 4.91 -5.35
C LEU A 30 8.98 6.03 -4.32
N THR A 31 8.78 5.68 -3.04
CA THR A 31 8.89 6.59 -1.90
C THR A 31 10.25 6.49 -1.22
N ASN A 32 10.60 7.54 -0.45
CA ASN A 32 11.80 7.55 0.37
C ASN A 32 11.80 6.41 1.42
N GLU A 33 12.97 5.83 1.69
CA GLU A 33 13.09 4.74 2.67
C GLU A 33 12.68 5.17 4.08
N LEU A 34 12.99 6.41 4.48
CA LEU A 34 12.55 6.97 5.76
C LEU A 34 11.01 7.02 5.87
N TYR A 35 10.32 7.37 4.78
CA TYR A 35 8.85 7.36 4.76
C TYR A 35 8.31 5.94 4.96
N LYS A 36 8.93 4.94 4.33
CA LYS A 36 8.57 3.52 4.53
C LYS A 36 8.83 3.05 5.96
N ILE A 37 9.93 3.47 6.60
CA ILE A 37 10.20 3.16 8.01
C ILE A 37 9.11 3.72 8.91
N ILE A 38 8.76 4.99 8.76
CA ILE A 38 7.69 5.62 9.54
C ILE A 38 6.37 4.89 9.32
N SER A 39 6.01 4.60 8.07
CA SER A 39 4.81 3.83 7.73
C SER A 39 4.80 2.45 8.40
N ARG A 40 5.93 1.72 8.42
CA ARG A 40 6.05 0.42 9.10
C ARG A 40 5.84 0.54 10.60
N ILE A 41 6.39 1.57 11.24
CA ILE A 41 6.19 1.81 12.68
C ILE A 41 4.70 2.04 12.97
N LEU A 42 4.02 2.87 12.17
CA LEU A 42 2.59 3.15 12.33
C LEU A 42 1.75 1.87 12.20
N VAL A 43 2.02 1.06 11.17
CA VAL A 43 1.32 -0.22 10.97
C VAL A 43 1.51 -1.15 12.17
N HIS A 44 2.73 -1.29 12.68
CA HIS A 44 2.98 -2.13 13.87
C HIS A 44 2.20 -1.66 15.10
N ARG A 45 2.06 -0.34 15.29
CA ARG A 45 1.28 0.23 16.40
C ARG A 45 -0.23 0.06 16.22
N LEU A 46 -0.73 0.10 14.99
CA LEU A 46 -2.16 -0.02 14.69
C LEU A 46 -2.64 -1.47 14.59
N LYS A 47 -1.77 -2.40 14.20
CA LYS A 47 -2.08 -3.83 14.05
C LYS A 47 -2.88 -4.46 15.20
N PRO A 48 -2.58 -4.22 16.51
CA PRO A 48 -3.35 -4.84 17.60
C PRO A 48 -4.78 -4.30 17.76
N VAL A 49 -5.09 -3.10 17.25
CA VAL A 49 -6.40 -2.45 17.45
C VAL A 49 -7.27 -2.45 16.19
N ILE A 50 -6.66 -2.54 15.01
CA ILE A 50 -7.36 -2.34 13.74
C ILE A 50 -8.42 -3.42 13.45
N GLY A 51 -8.22 -4.65 13.92
CA GLY A 51 -9.18 -5.74 13.74
C GLY A 51 -10.52 -5.53 14.44
N ASN A 52 -10.54 -4.77 15.55
CA ASN A 52 -11.75 -4.45 16.30
C ASN A 52 -12.46 -3.20 15.77
N LEU A 53 -11.76 -2.37 14.99
CA LEU A 53 -12.29 -1.13 14.42
C LEU A 53 -12.90 -1.33 13.02
N LEU A 54 -12.50 -2.39 12.33
CA LEU A 54 -12.93 -2.68 10.97
C LEU A 54 -14.13 -3.63 10.94
N SER A 55 -15.00 -3.42 9.96
CA SER A 55 -16.17 -4.28 9.69
C SER A 55 -15.76 -5.76 9.62
N PRO A 56 -16.58 -6.69 10.12
CA PRO A 56 -16.38 -8.13 9.93
C PRO A 56 -16.25 -8.53 8.46
N MET A 57 -16.90 -7.80 7.54
CA MET A 57 -16.85 -8.05 6.09
C MET A 57 -15.52 -7.64 5.45
N GLN A 58 -14.64 -6.95 6.17
CA GLN A 58 -13.31 -6.62 5.69
C GLN A 58 -12.39 -7.83 5.87
N SER A 59 -12.15 -8.56 4.77
CA SER A 59 -11.29 -9.75 4.75
C SER A 59 -9.83 -9.43 4.42
N ALA A 60 -9.58 -8.39 3.63
CA ALA A 60 -8.23 -8.00 3.23
C ALA A 60 -7.50 -7.19 4.32
N PHE A 61 -6.17 -7.30 4.36
CA PHE A 61 -5.26 -6.51 5.19
C PHE A 61 -5.44 -6.64 6.71
N ILE A 62 -6.18 -7.66 7.17
CA ILE A 62 -6.32 -8.00 8.59
C ILE A 62 -5.69 -9.38 8.81
N PRO A 63 -4.73 -9.52 9.73
CA PRO A 63 -4.14 -10.83 10.05
C PRO A 63 -5.23 -11.83 10.47
N GLY A 64 -5.21 -13.02 9.87
CA GLY A 64 -6.16 -14.09 10.19
C GLY A 64 -7.52 -13.97 9.48
N ARG A 65 -7.70 -13.02 8.56
CA ARG A 65 -8.84 -12.99 7.62
C ARG A 65 -8.34 -13.23 6.19
N SER A 66 -9.07 -14.02 5.41
CA SER A 66 -8.76 -14.33 4.01
C SER A 66 -9.85 -13.81 3.09
N ILE A 67 -9.49 -13.36 1.90
CA ILE A 67 -10.44 -12.98 0.84
C ILE A 67 -11.14 -14.22 0.24
N ALA A 68 -10.50 -15.39 0.35
CA ALA A 68 -11.03 -16.65 -0.15
C ALA A 68 -11.95 -17.36 0.84
N ASP A 69 -12.04 -16.87 2.09
CA ASP A 69 -13.01 -17.31 3.10
C ASP A 69 -14.28 -16.45 3.01
#